data_AF-A0A7T8GZW6-F1
#
_entry.id   AF-A0A7T8GZW6-F1
#
_cell.length_a   1.000
_cell.length_b   1.000
_cell.length_c   1.000
_cell.angle_alpha   90.00
_cell.angle_beta   90.00
_cell.angle_gamma   90.00
#
_symmetry.space_group_name_H-M   'P 1'
#
loop_
_entity.id
_entity.type
_entity.pdbx_description
1 polymer ?
#
loop_
_entity_poly.entity_id
_entity_poly.type
_entity_poly.pdbx_seq_one_letter_code
_entity_poly.pdbx_strand_id
1 'polypeptide(L)' 'NRRITIRELVDEVNISFGSIQSILTDDLGLRRVSAKFVPKLLTFEQKHLRLEIAQNMLETVNGDPDFMNTVIT' A
#
# COMPACT_ATOMS: atom_id res chain seq x y z
N ASN A 1 2.32 11.18 -10.16
CA ASN A 1 1.00 10.59 -9.89
C ASN A 1 0.93 9.32 -10.73
N ARG A 2 0.88 8.11 -10.15
CA ARG A 2 0.86 6.84 -10.91
C ARG A 2 -0.55 6.26 -11.09
N ARG A 3 -1.59 7.03 -10.76
CA ARG A 3 -2.98 6.59 -10.86
C ARG A 3 -3.50 7.00 -12.23
N ILE A 4 -3.97 6.01 -12.99
CA ILE A 4 -4.67 6.18 -14.25
C ILE A 4 -6.08 5.61 -14.04
N THR A 5 -7.08 6.34 -14.47
CA THR A 5 -8.48 5.96 -14.42
C THR A 5 -8.86 5.18 -15.67
N ILE A 6 -9.90 4.34 -15.56
CA ILE A 6 -10.43 3.64 -16.73
C ILE A 6 -10.90 4.65 -17.79
N ARG A 7 -11.40 5.83 -17.40
CA ARG A 7 -11.81 6.87 -18.35
C ARG A 7 -10.64 7.42 -19.17
N GLU A 8 -9.54 7.75 -18.51
CA GLU A 8 -8.32 8.16 -19.22
C GLU A 8 -7.83 7.08 -20.18
N LEU A 9 -7.95 5.80 -19.82
CA LEU A 9 -7.63 4.71 -20.74
C LEU A 9 -8.62 4.61 -21.90
N VAL A 10 -9.92 4.77 -21.67
CA VAL A 10 -10.93 4.81 -22.75
C VAL A 10 -10.58 5.89 -23.76
N ASP A 11 -10.24 7.09 -23.28
CA ASP A 11 -9.91 8.23 -24.14
C ASP A 11 -8.59 7.98 -24.93
N GLU A 12 -7.62 7.29 -24.33
CA GLU A 12 -6.31 7.01 -24.94
C GLU A 12 -6.37 5.87 -25.98
N VAL A 13 -7.04 4.75 -25.65
CA VAL A 13 -7.03 3.53 -26.50
C VAL A 13 -8.29 3.36 -27.34
N ASN A 14 -9.32 4.20 -27.13
CA ASN A 14 -10.61 4.17 -27.82
C ASN A 14 -11.31 2.79 -27.80
N ILE A 15 -11.19 2.10 -26.67
CA ILE A 15 -11.86 0.84 -26.37
C ILE A 15 -12.98 1.10 -25.36
N SER A 16 -14.05 0.29 -25.39
CA SER A 16 -15.16 0.44 -24.45
C SER A 16 -14.70 0.33 -23.00
N PHE A 17 -15.34 1.09 -22.10
CA PHE A 17 -15.07 1.06 -20.66
C PHE A 17 -15.13 -0.36 -20.08
N GLY A 18 -16.13 -1.14 -20.48
CA GLY A 18 -16.32 -2.51 -20.01
C GLY A 18 -15.19 -3.44 -20.44
N SER A 19 -14.73 -3.31 -21.69
CA SER A 19 -13.59 -4.09 -22.19
C SER A 19 -12.30 -3.76 -21.43
N ILE A 20 -12.03 -2.47 -21.18
CA ILE A 20 -10.86 -2.08 -20.37
C ILE A 20 -10.99 -2.62 -18.95
N GLN A 21 -12.18 -2.56 -18.35
CA GLN A 21 -12.40 -3.11 -17.02
C GLN A 21 -12.10 -4.63 -16.97
N SER A 22 -12.63 -5.42 -17.90
CA SER A 22 -12.37 -6.86 -17.98
C SER A 22 -10.90 -7.19 -18.21
N ILE A 23 -10.22 -6.48 -19.13
CA ILE A 23 -8.78 -6.70 -19.35
C ILE A 23 -7.99 -6.43 -18.07
N LEU A 24 -8.28 -5.32 -17.38
CA LEU A 24 -7.61 -4.99 -16.14
C LEU A 24 -7.89 -6.04 -15.05
N THR A 25 -9.12 -6.51 -14.89
CA THR A 25 -9.50 -7.39 -13.76
C THR A 25 -9.27 -8.87 -14.01
N ASP A 26 -9.46 -9.34 -15.23
CA ASP A 26 -9.59 -10.75 -15.56
C ASP A 26 -8.33 -11.24 -16.27
N ASP A 27 -7.84 -10.52 -17.27
CA ASP A 27 -6.64 -10.89 -18.03
C ASP A 27 -5.35 -10.50 -17.30
N LEU A 28 -5.32 -9.30 -16.70
CA LEU A 28 -4.16 -8.77 -15.99
C LEU A 28 -4.23 -8.98 -14.47
N GLY A 29 -5.37 -9.41 -13.94
CA GLY A 29 -5.55 -9.69 -12.51
C GLY A 29 -5.43 -8.45 -11.60
N LEU A 30 -5.54 -7.25 -12.14
CA LEU A 30 -5.43 -6.01 -11.38
C LEU A 30 -6.69 -5.77 -10.54
N ARG A 31 -6.47 -5.18 -9.37
CA ARG A 31 -7.53 -4.80 -8.42
C ARG A 31 -7.36 -3.35 -8.04
N ARG A 32 -8.48 -2.64 -7.89
CA ARG A 32 -8.48 -1.26 -7.39
C ARG A 32 -8.21 -1.29 -5.89
N VAL A 33 -7.05 -0.78 -5.49
CA VAL A 33 -6.67 -0.66 -4.08
C VAL A 33 -6.83 0.80 -3.65
N SER A 34 -7.54 1.02 -2.54
CA SER A 34 -7.63 2.34 -1.93
C SER A 34 -6.26 2.81 -1.48
N ALA A 35 -5.95 4.08 -1.78
CA ALA A 35 -4.77 4.71 -1.22
C ALA A 35 -4.91 4.81 0.31
N LYS A 36 -3.95 4.26 1.06
CA LYS A 36 -3.89 4.52 2.50
C LYS A 36 -3.42 5.96 2.73
N PHE A 37 -4.04 6.66 3.67
CA PHE A 37 -3.56 7.96 4.14
C PHE A 37 -2.35 7.73 5.04
N VAL A 38 -1.16 7.83 4.46
CA VAL A 38 0.11 7.77 5.18
C VAL A 38 0.79 9.14 5.17
N PRO A 39 1.34 9.60 6.30
CA PRO A 39 2.16 10.81 6.33
C PRO A 39 3.34 10.67 5.36
N LYS A 40 3.35 11.47 4.29
CA LYS A 40 4.39 11.42 3.25
C LYS A 40 5.61 12.26 3.60
N LEU A 41 5.41 13.32 4.38
CA LEU A 41 6.45 14.25 4.78
C LEU A 41 6.66 14.12 6.29
N LEU A 42 7.64 13.30 6.64
CA LEU A 42 8.13 13.19 8.00
C LEU A 42 9.34 14.09 8.17
N THR A 43 9.44 14.78 9.32
CA THR A 43 10.66 15.49 9.71
C THR A 43 11.80 14.48 9.95
N PHE A 44 13.04 14.96 10.01
CA PHE A 44 14.19 14.12 10.34
C PHE A 44 13.98 13.41 11.68
N GLU A 45 13.59 14.15 12.71
CA GLU A 45 13.30 13.61 14.05
C GLU A 45 12.23 12.53 14.04
N GLN A 46 11.14 12.73 13.29
CA GLN A 46 10.07 11.74 13.18
C GLN A 46 10.54 10.45 12.49
N LYS A 47 11.48 10.55 11.53
CA LYS A 47 12.08 9.38 10.89
C LYS A 47 13.01 8.66 11.84
N HIS A 48 13.83 9.40 12.59
CA HIS A 48 14.75 8.84 13.57
C HIS A 48 14.00 8.09 14.67
N LEU A 49 13.00 8.73 15.28
CA LEU A 49 12.16 8.11 16.31
C LEU A 49 11.46 6.85 15.80
N ARG A 50 10.96 6.87 14.55
CA ARG A 50 10.36 5.68 13.93
C ARG A 50 11.35 4.53 13.76
N LEU A 51 12.59 4.84 13.39
CA LEU A 51 13.65 3.82 13.26
C LEU A 51 13.96 3.19 14.61
N GLU A 52 14.15 4.02 15.64
CA GLU A 52 14.44 3.57 17.00
C GLU A 52 13.32 2.68 17.57
N ILE A 53 12.07 3.09 17.44
CA ILE A 53 10.91 2.28 17.86
C ILE A 53 10.87 0.95 17.09
N ALA A 54 11.10 0.97 15.78
CA ALA A 54 11.07 -0.24 14.97
C ALA A 54 12.19 -1.23 15.36
N GLN A 55 13.38 -0.72 15.68
CA GLN A 55 14.50 -1.53 16.17
C GLN A 55 14.17 -2.16 17.52
N ASN A 56 13.63 -1.38 18.46
CA ASN A 56 13.22 -1.90 19.77
C ASN A 56 12.11 -2.96 19.66
N MET A 57 11.12 -2.74 18.81
CA MET A 57 10.08 -3.74 18.53
C MET A 57 10.66 -5.02 17.94
N LEU A 58 11.63 -4.89 17.02
CA LEU A 58 12.29 -6.04 16.41
C LEU A 58 13.10 -6.85 17.44
N GLU A 59 13.85 -6.18 18.31
CA GLU A 59 14.57 -6.81 19.42
C GLU A 59 13.60 -7.53 20.36
N THR A 60 12.45 -6.92 20.65
CA THR A 60 11.40 -7.52 21.49
C THR A 60 10.87 -8.81 20.87
N VAL A 61 10.49 -8.78 19.59
CA VAL A 61 10.00 -9.97 18.86
C VAL A 61 11.06 -11.08 18.80
N ASN A 62 12.34 -10.72 18.66
CA ASN A 62 13.43 -11.71 18.61
C ASN A 62 13.76 -12.29 19.99
N GLY A 63 13.56 -11.51 21.06
CA GLY A 63 13.79 -11.95 22.44
C GLY A 63 12.65 -12.76 23.04
N ASP A 64 11.42 -12.55 22.53
CA ASP A 64 10.22 -13.24 22.97
C ASP A 64 9.41 -13.75 21.76
N PRO A 65 9.55 -15.04 21.40
CA PRO A 65 8.81 -15.66 20.30
C PRO A 65 7.28 -15.59 20.45
N ASP A 66 6.77 -15.47 21.68
CA ASP A 66 5.34 -15.42 21.96
C ASP A 66 4.78 -13.99 21.97
N PHE A 67 5.64 -12.97 21.87
CA PHE A 67 5.25 -11.56 21.93
C PHE A 67 4.08 -11.21 20.99
N MET A 68 4.09 -11.74 19.76
CA MET A 68 3.06 -11.46 18.77
C MET A 68 1.66 -11.95 19.19
N ASN A 69 1.56 -12.96 20.07
CA ASN A 69 0.28 -13.44 20.59
C ASN A 69 -0.39 -12.43 21.55
N THR A 70 0.37 -11.45 22.04
CA THR A 70 -0.13 -10.41 22.95
C THR A 70 -0.65 -9.17 22.23
N VAL A 71 -0.36 -9.02 20.92
CA VAL A 71 -0.74 -7.85 20.13
C VAL A 71 -2.21 -7.95 19.71
N ILE A 72 -3.01 -6.95 20.08
CA ILE A 72 -4.41 -6.81 19.65
C ILE A 72 -4.46 -5.81 18.48
N THR A 73 -5.00 -6.23 17.34
CA THR A 73 -5.15 -5.42 16.11
C THR A 73 -6.59 -5.06 15.80
#